data_AF-A0A1Z8UV99-F1
#
_entry.id   AF-A0A1Z8UV99-F1
#
_cell.length_a   1.000
_cell.length_b   1.000
_cell.length_c   1.000
_cell.angle_alpha   90.00
_cell.angle_beta   90.00
_cell.angle_gamma   90.00
#
_symmetry.space_group_name_H-M   'P 1'
#
loop_
_entity.id
_entity.type
_entity.pdbx_description
1 polymer ?
#
loop_
_entity_poly.entity_id
_entity_poly.type
_entity_poly.pdbx_seq_one_letter_code
_entity_poly.pdbx_strand_id
1 'polypeptide(L)'
;MFIKIKKCPFCGSKNSKGINNKELSNNFYVREILSDLKISQNLLKEKLKKRQCKNCKTIFFSTWFNNFYKKKIFLSIYGQHNMGWQNFYDFKNKLATPNHGNLFNDLKKYTKFKSYGEYGCPFNGLMFDLLREEIKNKKLLKKYVNLNMKSLSNKVRNFKKKKIVKKKNISIPNIKNVNRKLFIIDSSHLIWGKNDISENCSSLALADKLFKFDLFDSSEKELKGKKIDLFGFFMTLDHCEEPLELLYKVLKISKYVIIHAHIDPKITAQHSFVFTKEVKFFLKKIGIYNTDITETIVKDPNRNKGVNYKTNEIYLLCSRIKNNIDKHNI
;
A
#
# COMPACT_ATOMS: atom_id res chain seq x y z
N MET A 1 6.12 24.93 -9.00
CA MET A 1 5.19 23.86 -8.55
C MET A 1 5.37 22.55 -9.31
N PHE A 2 5.39 22.58 -10.64
CA PHE A 2 5.48 21.37 -11.46
C PHE A 2 6.86 21.19 -12.11
N ILE A 3 7.24 19.95 -12.41
CA ILE A 3 8.46 19.55 -13.11
C ILE A 3 8.11 18.61 -14.27
N LYS A 4 8.92 18.67 -15.34
CA LYS A 4 8.80 17.75 -16.48
C LYS A 4 9.34 16.37 -16.09
N ILE A 5 8.56 15.33 -16.39
CA ILE A 5 8.90 13.93 -16.22
C ILE A 5 9.43 13.40 -17.55
N LYS A 6 10.75 13.24 -17.65
CA LYS A 6 11.46 12.86 -18.90
C LYS A 6 11.45 11.36 -19.21
N LYS A 7 11.15 10.53 -18.21
CA LYS A 7 11.19 9.07 -18.27
C LYS A 7 9.95 8.51 -17.57
N CYS A 8 9.45 7.36 -18.01
CA CYS A 8 8.38 6.65 -17.34
C CYS A 8 8.78 6.38 -15.87
N PRO A 9 7.96 6.78 -14.88
CA PRO A 9 8.27 6.56 -13.46
C PRO A 9 8.44 5.09 -13.07
N PHE A 10 7.80 4.18 -13.81
CA PHE A 10 7.90 2.74 -13.52
C PHE A 10 9.16 2.10 -14.13
N CYS A 11 9.32 2.17 -15.46
CA CYS A 11 10.38 1.42 -16.15
C CYS A 11 11.56 2.27 -16.64
N GLY A 12 11.57 3.58 -16.40
CA GLY A 12 12.64 4.48 -16.84
C GLY A 12 12.70 4.76 -18.35
N SER A 13 11.82 4.19 -19.17
CA SER A 13 11.82 4.41 -20.62
C SER A 13 11.50 5.87 -20.98
N LYS A 14 12.22 6.43 -21.97
CA LYS A 14 11.92 7.74 -22.57
C LYS A 14 10.78 7.66 -23.61
N ASN A 15 10.49 6.47 -24.12
CA ASN A 15 9.55 6.26 -25.22
C ASN A 15 8.11 6.22 -24.70
N SER A 16 7.34 7.24 -25.05
CA SER A 16 5.94 7.39 -24.63
C SER A 16 5.13 8.09 -25.70
N LYS A 17 3.81 7.88 -25.71
CA LYS A 17 2.86 8.60 -26.57
C LYS A 17 1.93 9.46 -25.71
N GLY A 18 1.53 10.63 -26.20
CA GLY A 18 0.46 11.40 -25.57
C GLY A 18 -0.85 10.62 -25.65
N ILE A 19 -1.68 10.72 -24.62
CA ILE A 19 -3.05 10.19 -24.63
C ILE A 19 -4.02 11.30 -24.24
N ASN A 20 -5.28 11.13 -24.60
CA ASN A 20 -6.27 12.18 -24.42
C ASN A 20 -6.45 12.52 -22.93
N ASN A 21 -6.48 13.82 -22.63
CA ASN A 21 -6.49 14.35 -21.26
C ASN A 21 -7.88 14.78 -20.80
N LYS A 22 -8.94 14.30 -21.46
CA LYS A 22 -10.31 14.83 -21.35
C LYS A 22 -10.84 14.94 -19.90
N GLU A 23 -10.38 14.10 -18.97
CA GLU A 23 -10.79 14.19 -17.56
C GLU A 23 -9.63 13.91 -16.59
N LEU A 24 -9.36 14.88 -15.72
CA LEU A 24 -8.69 14.67 -14.44
C LEU A 24 -9.79 14.38 -13.41
N SER A 25 -9.86 13.13 -12.94
CA SER A 25 -10.84 12.74 -11.93
C SER A 25 -10.63 13.57 -10.65
N ASN A 26 -11.73 14.06 -10.09
CA ASN A 26 -11.72 14.81 -8.85
C ASN A 26 -12.18 13.89 -7.73
N ASN A 27 -11.27 13.54 -6.83
CA ASN A 27 -11.58 12.76 -5.63
C ASN A 27 -11.32 13.63 -4.38
N PHE A 28 -11.57 13.06 -3.19
CA PHE A 28 -11.23 13.72 -1.93
C PHE A 28 -9.78 14.23 -1.90
N TYR A 29 -8.83 13.43 -2.40
CA TYR A 29 -7.41 13.78 -2.44
C TYR A 29 -7.05 14.89 -3.43
N VAL A 30 -7.82 15.09 -4.49
CA VAL A 30 -7.58 16.21 -5.40
C VAL A 30 -8.14 17.49 -4.78
N ARG A 31 -9.27 17.42 -4.07
CA ARG A 31 -9.93 18.60 -3.48
C ARG A 31 -9.09 19.32 -2.42
N GLU A 32 -8.52 18.63 -1.44
CA GLU A 32 -7.60 19.28 -0.48
C GLU A 32 -6.26 19.66 -1.13
N ILE A 33 -5.74 18.96 -2.16
CA ILE A 33 -4.58 19.47 -2.93
C ILE A 33 -4.90 20.86 -3.48
N LEU A 34 -6.06 21.02 -4.12
CA LEU A 34 -6.50 22.31 -4.69
C LEU A 34 -6.64 23.38 -3.59
N SER A 35 -7.29 23.02 -2.48
CA SER A 35 -7.53 23.89 -1.34
C SER A 35 -6.22 24.38 -0.70
N ASP A 36 -5.35 23.46 -0.27
CA ASP A 36 -4.14 23.77 0.48
C ASP A 36 -3.02 24.38 -0.36
N LEU A 37 -3.02 24.11 -1.66
CA LEU A 37 -2.09 24.75 -2.61
C LEU A 37 -2.67 26.05 -3.20
N LYS A 38 -3.95 26.37 -2.93
CA LYS A 38 -4.68 27.52 -3.50
C LYS A 38 -4.56 27.57 -5.03
N ILE A 39 -4.80 26.44 -5.69
CA ILE A 39 -4.75 26.32 -7.16
C ILE A 39 -6.10 25.88 -7.72
N SER A 40 -6.38 26.24 -8.97
CA SER A 40 -7.62 25.85 -9.65
C SER A 40 -7.52 24.48 -10.30
N GLN A 41 -8.66 23.79 -10.42
CA GLN A 41 -8.76 22.53 -11.17
C GLN A 41 -8.32 22.70 -12.65
N ASN A 42 -8.55 23.89 -13.23
CA ASN A 42 -8.13 24.20 -14.59
C ASN A 42 -6.60 24.23 -14.72
N LEU A 43 -5.90 24.80 -13.73
CA LEU A 43 -4.43 24.76 -13.71
C LEU A 43 -3.91 23.32 -13.66
N LEU A 44 -4.51 22.45 -12.83
CA LEU A 44 -4.13 21.03 -12.81
C LEU A 44 -4.36 20.36 -14.17
N LYS A 45 -5.53 20.56 -14.79
CA LYS A 45 -5.84 19.99 -16.11
C LYS A 45 -4.86 20.45 -17.20
N GLU A 46 -4.46 21.72 -17.17
CA GLU A 46 -3.50 22.30 -18.12
C GLU A 46 -2.09 21.74 -17.93
N LYS A 47 -1.63 21.62 -16.68
CA LYS A 47 -0.26 21.19 -16.36
C LYS A 47 -0.09 19.67 -16.40
N LEU A 48 -1.05 18.89 -15.92
CA LEU A 48 -0.95 17.44 -15.78
C LEU A 48 -1.35 16.72 -17.08
N LYS A 49 -0.42 16.66 -18.05
CA LYS A 49 -0.65 15.99 -19.34
C LYS A 49 -0.34 14.50 -19.27
N LYS A 50 -1.33 13.64 -19.57
CA LYS A 50 -1.17 12.18 -19.56
C LYS A 50 -0.35 11.68 -20.76
N ARG A 51 0.49 10.68 -20.49
CA ARG A 51 1.24 9.90 -21.48
C ARG A 51 1.16 8.42 -21.15
N GLN A 52 1.21 7.60 -22.18
CA GLN A 52 1.35 6.15 -22.03
C GLN A 52 2.78 5.75 -22.42
N CYS A 53 3.45 4.99 -21.54
CA CYS A 53 4.75 4.41 -21.83
C CYS A 53 4.62 3.38 -22.96
N LYS A 54 5.46 3.45 -24.00
CA LYS A 54 5.42 2.47 -25.09
C LYS A 54 5.99 1.11 -24.67
N ASN A 55 6.88 1.09 -23.66
CA ASN A 55 7.57 -0.10 -23.17
C ASN A 55 6.74 -0.89 -22.14
N CYS A 56 6.43 -0.28 -20.98
CA CYS A 56 5.71 -0.95 -19.90
C CYS A 56 4.21 -0.66 -19.84
N LYS A 57 3.70 0.16 -20.79
CA LYS A 57 2.26 0.44 -20.98
C LYS A 57 1.56 1.17 -19.83
N THR A 58 2.28 1.53 -18.77
CA THR A 58 1.76 2.38 -17.68
C THR A 58 1.39 3.77 -18.20
N ILE A 59 0.43 4.41 -17.53
CA ILE A 59 -0.01 5.77 -17.81
C ILE A 59 0.58 6.69 -16.74
N PHE A 60 1.15 7.82 -17.13
CA PHE A 60 1.79 8.76 -16.21
C PHE A 60 1.60 10.21 -16.66
N PHE A 61 1.81 11.16 -15.77
CA PHE A 61 1.83 12.57 -16.14
C PHE A 61 3.22 13.00 -16.64
N SER A 62 3.29 13.63 -17.82
CA SER A 62 4.54 14.16 -18.38
C SER A 62 5.07 15.38 -17.62
N THR A 63 4.22 15.97 -16.80
CA THR A 63 4.52 17.07 -15.90
C THR A 63 3.77 16.76 -14.61
N TRP A 64 4.47 16.76 -13.47
CA TRP A 64 3.86 16.48 -12.17
C TRP A 64 4.48 17.37 -11.09
N PHE A 65 4.02 17.27 -9.85
CA PHE A 65 4.53 18.09 -8.75
C PHE A 65 6.04 17.91 -8.54
N ASN A 66 6.74 18.99 -8.19
CA ASN A 66 8.15 18.93 -7.80
C ASN A 66 8.33 18.32 -6.40
N ASN A 67 9.56 18.03 -5.99
CA ASN A 67 9.83 17.36 -4.71
C ASN A 67 9.30 18.12 -3.48
N PHE A 68 9.32 19.45 -3.51
CA PHE A 68 8.75 20.28 -2.44
C PHE A 68 7.24 20.05 -2.30
N TYR A 69 6.49 20.10 -3.41
CA TYR A 69 5.04 19.90 -3.38
C TYR A 69 4.64 18.45 -3.16
N LYS A 70 5.40 17.47 -3.67
CA LYS A 70 5.20 16.03 -3.33
C LYS A 70 5.26 15.82 -1.82
N LYS A 71 6.31 16.32 -1.16
CA LYS A 71 6.43 16.30 0.31
C LYS A 71 5.20 16.90 0.98
N LYS A 72 4.79 18.10 0.55
CA LYS A 72 3.62 18.77 1.12
C LYS A 72 2.36 17.91 0.98
N ILE A 73 2.12 17.32 -0.20
CA ILE A 73 0.95 16.47 -0.48
C ILE A 73 0.91 15.26 0.45
N PHE A 74 1.98 14.48 0.54
CA PHE A 74 1.98 13.21 1.27
C PHE A 74 2.26 13.34 2.78
N LEU A 75 2.88 14.42 3.23
CA LEU A 75 3.27 14.59 4.64
C LEU A 75 2.45 15.64 5.39
N SER A 76 1.81 16.59 4.69
CA SER A 76 1.11 17.71 5.34
C SER A 76 -0.36 17.80 4.92
N ILE A 77 -0.63 17.92 3.63
CA ILE A 77 -2.00 18.06 3.10
C ILE A 77 -2.78 16.76 3.35
N TYR A 78 -2.14 15.62 3.09
CA TYR A 78 -2.70 14.29 3.31
C TYR A 78 -1.72 13.39 4.04
N GLY A 79 -1.29 13.82 5.23
CA GLY A 79 -0.47 12.97 6.11
C GLY A 79 -1.17 11.65 6.47
N GLN A 80 -2.51 11.65 6.51
CA GLN A 80 -3.33 10.50 6.90
C GLN A 80 -3.78 9.65 5.71
N HIS A 81 -3.55 8.34 5.80
CA HIS A 81 -4.03 7.37 4.84
C HIS A 81 -5.45 6.90 5.19
N ASN A 82 -6.47 7.63 4.71
CA ASN A 82 -7.87 7.37 5.05
C ASN A 82 -8.31 5.91 4.82
N MET A 83 -7.89 5.29 3.71
CA MET A 83 -8.24 3.88 3.44
C MET A 83 -7.63 2.93 4.48
N GLY A 84 -6.36 3.15 4.86
CA GLY A 84 -5.70 2.35 5.88
C GLY A 84 -6.36 2.49 7.25
N TRP A 85 -6.68 3.71 7.68
CA TRP A 85 -7.40 3.91 8.94
C TRP A 85 -8.82 3.38 8.91
N GLN A 86 -9.53 3.52 7.80
CA GLN A 86 -10.86 2.91 7.65
C GLN A 86 -10.77 1.39 7.83
N ASN A 87 -9.81 0.73 7.20
CA ASN A 87 -9.58 -0.70 7.38
C ASN A 87 -9.26 -1.05 8.85
N PHE A 88 -8.44 -0.25 9.53
CA PHE A 88 -8.19 -0.44 10.95
C PHE A 88 -9.47 -0.30 11.80
N TYR A 89 -10.30 0.73 11.56
CA TYR A 89 -11.54 0.93 12.32
C TYR A 89 -12.59 -0.15 12.02
N ASP A 90 -12.70 -0.59 10.77
CA ASP A 90 -13.50 -1.74 10.38
C ASP A 90 -13.05 -3.00 11.13
N PHE A 91 -11.74 -3.24 11.24
CA PHE A 91 -11.20 -4.35 11.99
C PHE A 91 -11.44 -4.21 13.50
N LYS A 92 -11.13 -3.04 14.10
CA LYS A 92 -11.33 -2.76 15.53
C LYS A 92 -12.80 -2.97 15.95
N ASN A 93 -13.74 -2.47 15.15
CA ASN A 93 -15.16 -2.47 15.49
C ASN A 93 -15.87 -3.78 15.09
N LYS A 94 -15.60 -4.27 13.88
CA LYS A 94 -16.34 -5.37 13.24
C LYS A 94 -15.50 -6.63 13.02
N LEU A 95 -14.19 -6.60 13.28
CA LEU A 95 -13.23 -7.65 12.91
C LEU A 95 -13.20 -7.93 11.40
N ALA A 96 -13.57 -6.94 10.59
CA ALA A 96 -13.52 -7.03 9.14
C ALA A 96 -12.11 -6.71 8.65
N THR A 97 -11.49 -7.62 7.89
CA THR A 97 -10.18 -7.40 7.25
C THR A 97 -10.35 -6.54 5.99
N PRO A 98 -9.26 -5.97 5.42
CA PRO A 98 -9.33 -5.26 4.14
C PRO A 98 -10.06 -6.08 3.08
N ASN A 99 -10.83 -5.41 2.21
CA ASN A 99 -11.72 -6.10 1.27
C ASN A 99 -10.93 -6.69 0.08
N HIS A 100 -10.22 -7.78 0.34
CA HIS A 100 -9.51 -8.59 -0.66
C HIS A 100 -10.23 -9.89 -0.98
N GLY A 101 -11.47 -10.06 -0.51
CA GLY A 101 -12.24 -11.26 -0.75
C GLY A 101 -11.57 -12.52 -0.21
N ASN A 102 -11.48 -13.55 -1.05
CA ASN A 102 -10.83 -14.83 -0.79
C ASN A 102 -9.30 -14.81 -0.97
N LEU A 103 -8.67 -13.69 -1.31
CA LEU A 103 -7.23 -13.60 -1.63
C LEU A 103 -6.33 -14.26 -0.58
N PHE A 104 -6.58 -14.03 0.71
CA PHE A 104 -5.76 -14.61 1.78
C PHE A 104 -5.76 -16.14 1.76
N ASN A 105 -6.94 -16.74 1.61
CA ASN A 105 -7.11 -18.19 1.59
C ASN A 105 -6.49 -18.79 0.33
N ASP A 106 -6.69 -18.15 -0.81
CA ASP A 106 -6.09 -18.53 -2.09
C ASP A 106 -4.57 -18.52 -2.01
N LEU A 107 -3.97 -17.43 -1.51
CA LEU A 107 -2.52 -17.32 -1.35
C LEU A 107 -1.97 -18.34 -0.36
N LYS A 108 -2.66 -18.62 0.76
CA LYS A 108 -2.28 -19.70 1.69
C LYS A 108 -2.27 -21.06 0.98
N LYS A 109 -3.30 -21.36 0.18
CA LYS A 109 -3.41 -22.61 -0.58
C LYS A 109 -2.30 -22.74 -1.62
N TYR A 110 -2.07 -21.69 -2.41
CA TYR A 110 -1.12 -21.72 -3.52
C TYR A 110 0.34 -21.69 -3.06
N THR A 111 0.66 -20.78 -2.14
CA THR A 111 2.06 -20.51 -1.77
C THR A 111 2.51 -21.26 -0.53
N LYS A 112 1.57 -21.67 0.34
CA LYS A 112 1.83 -22.29 1.66
C LYS A 112 2.82 -21.47 2.50
N PHE A 113 2.73 -20.14 2.39
CA PHE A 113 3.67 -19.23 3.04
C PHE A 113 3.67 -19.38 4.57
N LYS A 114 4.87 -19.35 5.16
CA LYS A 114 5.10 -19.31 6.62
C LYS A 114 5.74 -18.00 7.07
N SER A 115 6.32 -17.27 6.12
CA SER A 115 6.86 -15.93 6.30
C SER A 115 6.21 -14.96 5.31
N TYR A 116 5.85 -13.79 5.81
CA TYR A 116 5.07 -12.80 5.10
C TYR A 116 5.67 -11.40 5.25
N GLY A 117 5.65 -10.60 4.20
CA GLY A 117 6.04 -9.20 4.26
C GLY A 117 5.10 -8.26 3.53
N GLU A 118 5.08 -6.99 3.94
CA GLU A 118 4.32 -5.92 3.27
C GLU A 118 5.14 -4.65 3.12
N TYR A 119 4.73 -3.81 2.17
CA TYR A 119 5.29 -2.49 1.95
C TYR A 119 4.24 -1.38 2.07
N GLY A 120 4.57 -0.34 2.84
CA GLY A 120 3.87 0.93 2.84
C GLY A 120 2.85 1.12 3.94
N CYS A 121 1.55 1.01 3.63
CA CYS A 121 0.50 1.18 4.63
C CYS A 121 0.20 -0.16 5.33
N PRO A 122 0.40 -0.27 6.66
CA PRO A 122 0.30 -1.55 7.38
C PRO A 122 -1.14 -2.05 7.58
N PHE A 123 -2.13 -1.26 7.20
CA PHE A 123 -3.55 -1.58 7.36
C PHE A 123 -4.25 -1.89 6.04
N ASN A 124 -3.49 -2.00 4.95
CA ASN A 124 -4.06 -2.25 3.63
C ASN A 124 -4.07 -3.72 3.23
N GLY A 125 -3.07 -4.51 3.63
CA GLY A 125 -2.89 -5.88 3.12
C GLY A 125 -3.52 -6.98 3.99
N LEU A 126 -2.75 -8.04 4.20
CA LEU A 126 -3.14 -9.30 4.84
C LEU A 126 -2.71 -9.40 6.31
N MET A 127 -2.04 -8.38 6.88
CA MET A 127 -1.62 -8.40 8.29
C MET A 127 -2.79 -8.64 9.27
N PHE A 128 -3.98 -8.10 8.97
CA PHE A 128 -5.17 -8.36 9.78
C PHE A 128 -5.69 -9.80 9.64
N ASP A 129 -5.58 -10.41 8.46
CA ASP A 129 -5.92 -11.82 8.25
C ASP A 129 -4.99 -12.73 9.06
N LEU A 130 -3.69 -12.42 9.09
CA LEU A 130 -2.71 -13.13 9.93
C LEU A 130 -3.01 -12.98 11.43
N LEU A 131 -3.34 -11.77 11.88
CA LEU A 131 -3.70 -11.56 13.29
C LEU A 131 -4.94 -12.35 13.70
N ARG A 132 -5.91 -12.49 12.79
CA ARG A 132 -7.12 -13.29 12.99
C ARG A 132 -6.81 -14.79 13.02
N GLU A 133 -5.86 -15.26 12.21
CA GLU A 133 -5.35 -16.65 12.27
C GLU A 133 -4.68 -16.95 13.62
N GLU A 134 -3.91 -15.99 14.14
CA GLU A 134 -3.18 -16.11 15.42
C GLU A 134 -4.09 -16.03 16.65
N ILE A 135 -5.17 -15.24 16.60
CA ILE A 135 -6.15 -15.10 17.70
C ILE A 135 -7.54 -15.55 17.25
N LYS A 136 -7.81 -16.86 17.32
CA LYS A 136 -9.12 -17.43 16.96
C LYS A 136 -10.28 -16.94 17.84
N ASN A 137 -10.02 -16.61 19.10
CA ASN A 137 -11.05 -16.12 20.01
C ASN A 137 -11.40 -14.64 19.71
N LYS A 138 -12.58 -14.41 19.13
CA LYS A 138 -13.06 -13.08 18.73
C LYS A 138 -13.10 -12.06 19.87
N LYS A 139 -13.50 -12.46 21.09
CA LYS A 139 -13.55 -11.58 22.26
C LYS A 139 -12.14 -11.15 22.66
N LEU A 140 -11.20 -12.09 22.68
CA LEU A 140 -9.79 -11.83 22.96
C LEU A 140 -9.16 -10.93 21.89
N LEU A 141 -9.44 -11.17 20.61
CA LEU A 141 -8.96 -10.35 19.49
C LEU A 141 -9.43 -8.90 19.60
N LYS A 142 -10.74 -8.67 19.84
CA LYS A 142 -11.27 -7.32 20.08
C LYS A 142 -10.59 -6.66 21.28
N LYS A 143 -10.42 -7.39 22.39
CA LYS A 143 -9.72 -6.90 23.59
C LYS A 143 -8.27 -6.52 23.26
N TYR A 144 -7.54 -7.38 22.55
CA TYR A 144 -6.15 -7.15 22.18
C TYR A 144 -5.96 -5.89 21.32
N VAL A 145 -6.79 -5.71 20.28
CA VAL A 145 -6.73 -4.52 19.41
C VAL A 145 -7.00 -3.25 20.20
N ASN A 146 -8.08 -3.23 21.00
CA ASN A 146 -8.47 -2.06 21.79
C ASN A 146 -7.43 -1.69 22.85
N LEU A 147 -6.84 -2.67 23.53
CA LEU A 147 -5.80 -2.42 24.53
C LEU A 147 -4.52 -1.88 23.91
N ASN A 148 -4.09 -2.40 22.75
CA ASN A 148 -2.92 -1.88 22.05
C ASN A 148 -3.13 -0.43 21.60
N MET A 149 -4.29 -0.11 21.00
CA MET A 149 -4.64 1.26 20.61
C MET A 149 -4.65 2.18 21.83
N LYS A 150 -5.37 1.81 22.90
CA LYS A 150 -5.44 2.58 24.15
C LYS A 150 -4.06 2.76 24.79
N SER A 151 -3.18 1.77 24.69
CA SER A 151 -1.81 1.84 25.21
C SER A 151 -0.94 2.87 24.51
N LEU A 152 -1.25 3.20 23.25
CA LEU A 152 -0.55 4.24 22.49
C LEU A 152 -1.22 5.60 22.66
N SER A 153 -2.55 5.68 22.48
CA SER A 153 -3.28 6.96 22.54
C SER A 153 -3.17 7.62 23.92
N ASN A 154 -3.04 6.84 25.00
CA ASN A 154 -2.84 7.36 26.35
C ASN A 154 -1.39 7.79 26.68
N LYS A 155 -0.44 7.66 25.76
CA LYS A 155 0.95 8.12 25.99
C LYS A 155 1.12 9.64 25.85
N VAL A 156 0.06 10.38 25.56
CA VAL A 156 0.08 11.85 25.48
C VAL A 156 0.32 12.46 26.87
N ARG A 157 1.34 13.32 26.97
CA ARG A 157 1.62 14.10 28.18
C ARG A 157 0.64 15.27 28.25
N ASN A 158 -0.01 15.45 29.40
CA ASN A 158 -0.73 16.70 29.68
C ASN A 158 0.28 17.75 30.15
N PHE A 159 0.66 18.68 29.26
CA PHE A 159 1.64 19.73 29.55
C PHE A 159 1.16 20.75 30.60
N LYS A 160 -0.16 20.84 30.86
CA LYS A 160 -0.73 21.75 31.88
C LYS A 160 -0.66 21.17 33.29
N LYS A 161 -0.57 19.84 33.46
CA LYS A 161 -0.51 19.21 34.78
C LYS A 161 0.94 19.01 35.21
N LYS A 162 1.39 19.76 36.23
CA LYS A 162 2.70 19.57 36.89
C LYS A 162 2.82 18.22 37.60
N LYS A 163 1.71 17.62 38.06
CA LYS A 163 1.71 16.30 38.73
C LYS A 163 1.82 15.16 37.72
N ILE A 164 2.80 14.28 37.94
CA ILE A 164 2.94 13.00 37.22
C ILE A 164 1.68 12.17 37.50
N VAL A 165 0.80 12.03 36.52
CA VAL A 165 -0.32 11.10 36.61
C VAL A 165 0.27 9.68 36.54
N LYS A 166 0.10 8.88 37.61
CA LYS A 166 0.49 7.46 37.60
C LYS A 166 -0.19 6.78 36.41
N LYS A 167 0.60 6.38 35.41
CA LYS A 167 0.09 5.68 34.24
C LYS A 167 -0.44 4.32 34.69
N LYS A 168 -1.71 4.02 34.42
CA LYS A 168 -2.23 2.65 34.59
C LYS A 168 -1.50 1.74 33.60
N ASN A 169 -0.78 0.74 34.10
CA ASN A 169 -0.18 -0.29 33.27
C ASN A 169 -1.31 -1.08 32.59
N ILE A 170 -1.41 -0.96 31.27
CA ILE A 170 -2.37 -1.71 30.48
C ILE A 170 -1.74 -3.08 30.22
N SER A 171 -2.27 -4.13 30.86
CA SER A 171 -1.86 -5.51 30.60
C SER A 171 -2.40 -5.95 29.24
N ILE A 172 -1.50 -6.21 28.28
CA ILE A 172 -1.83 -6.64 26.93
C ILE A 172 -1.63 -8.16 26.86
N PRO A 173 -2.62 -8.92 26.39
CA PRO A 173 -2.48 -10.38 26.24
C PRO A 173 -1.26 -10.72 25.37
N ASN A 174 -0.46 -11.70 25.80
CA ASN A 174 0.61 -12.21 24.95
C ASN A 174 0.01 -13.13 23.88
N ILE A 175 0.42 -12.94 22.63
CA ILE A 175 0.01 -13.76 21.48
C ILE A 175 1.25 -14.43 20.93
N LYS A 176 1.10 -15.73 20.64
CA LYS A 176 2.09 -16.53 19.91
C LYS A 176 1.98 -16.19 18.43
N ASN A 177 3.06 -15.66 17.86
CA ASN A 177 3.17 -15.44 16.43
C ASN A 177 3.25 -16.80 15.71
N VAL A 178 2.44 -16.98 14.66
CA VAL A 178 2.45 -18.20 13.85
C VAL A 178 3.33 -18.02 12.62
N ASN A 179 3.35 -16.81 12.05
CA ASN A 179 4.09 -16.50 10.84
C ASN A 179 5.17 -15.45 11.14
N ARG A 180 6.35 -15.60 10.53
CA ARG A 180 7.37 -14.53 10.57
C ARG A 180 6.88 -13.37 9.73
N LYS A 181 6.75 -12.19 10.33
CA LYS A 181 6.21 -11.00 9.66
C LYS A 181 7.30 -9.96 9.48
N LEU A 182 7.35 -9.36 8.30
CA LEU A 182 8.30 -8.31 7.96
C LEU A 182 7.52 -7.11 7.39
N PHE A 183 7.96 -5.89 7.69
CA PHE A 183 7.35 -4.69 7.15
C PHE A 183 8.44 -3.78 6.58
N ILE A 184 8.28 -3.37 5.33
CA ILE A 184 9.21 -2.46 4.66
C ILE A 184 8.55 -1.09 4.53
N ILE A 185 9.25 -0.07 5.01
CA ILE A 185 8.93 1.33 4.74
C ILE A 185 9.92 1.92 3.74
N ASP A 186 9.62 3.10 3.23
CA ASP A 186 10.55 3.87 2.40
C ASP A 186 10.71 5.27 2.96
N SER A 187 11.96 5.73 2.97
CA SER A 187 12.37 7.07 3.34
C SER A 187 12.05 8.10 2.25
N SER A 188 11.46 7.72 1.12
CA SER A 188 10.90 8.65 0.14
C SER A 188 9.74 9.50 0.69
N HIS A 189 9.32 10.48 -0.13
CA HIS A 189 8.23 11.40 0.19
C HIS A 189 6.91 11.02 -0.49
N LEU A 190 6.84 9.83 -1.10
CA LEU A 190 5.70 9.41 -1.92
C LEU A 190 4.79 8.38 -1.23
N ILE A 191 5.10 8.01 0.00
CA ILE A 191 4.37 6.99 0.72
C ILE A 191 3.61 7.57 1.91
N TRP A 192 2.34 7.16 2.03
CA TRP A 192 1.59 7.39 3.26
C TRP A 192 2.07 6.41 4.34
N GLY A 193 2.44 6.94 5.50
CA GLY A 193 2.95 6.14 6.60
C GLY A 193 3.83 6.92 7.58
N LYS A 194 4.51 7.97 7.12
CA LYS A 194 5.39 8.79 7.98
C LYS A 194 4.62 9.69 8.95
N ASN A 195 3.60 10.37 8.46
CA ASN A 195 2.74 11.27 9.26
C ASN A 195 1.31 10.71 9.38
N ASP A 196 1.16 9.40 9.22
CA ASP A 196 -0.14 8.74 9.21
C ASP A 196 -0.62 8.49 10.63
N ILE A 197 -1.42 9.42 11.15
CA ILE A 197 -1.85 9.47 12.56
C ILE A 197 -3.37 9.55 12.64
N SER A 198 -3.96 8.80 13.58
CA SER A 198 -5.36 8.94 13.98
C SER A 198 -5.50 8.67 15.48
N GLU A 199 -6.39 9.41 16.18
CA GLU A 199 -6.56 9.31 17.64
C GLU A 199 -5.22 9.34 18.44
N ASN A 200 -4.30 10.22 18.04
CA ASN A 200 -2.94 10.33 18.60
C ASN A 200 -2.07 9.06 18.48
N CYS A 201 -2.40 8.17 17.55
CA CYS A 201 -1.64 6.96 17.26
C CYS A 201 -1.07 7.02 15.85
N SER A 202 0.24 6.85 15.70
CA SER A 202 0.85 6.55 14.40
C SER A 202 0.39 5.17 13.94
N SER A 203 0.03 5.04 12.65
CA SER A 203 -0.39 3.77 12.07
C SER A 203 0.73 2.73 12.14
N LEU A 204 1.97 3.12 11.86
CA LEU A 204 3.13 2.24 11.94
C LEU A 204 3.39 1.78 13.39
N ALA A 205 3.36 2.69 14.36
CA ALA A 205 3.56 2.34 15.77
C ALA A 205 2.47 1.40 16.32
N LEU A 206 1.22 1.62 15.89
CA LEU A 206 0.11 0.75 16.24
C LEU A 206 0.21 -0.60 15.56
N ALA A 207 0.56 -0.63 14.28
CA ALA A 207 0.75 -1.84 13.51
C ALA A 207 1.88 -2.72 14.07
N ASP A 208 3.01 -2.13 14.44
CA ASP A 208 4.14 -2.83 15.08
C ASP A 208 3.68 -3.56 16.35
N LYS A 209 2.93 -2.85 17.22
CA LYS A 209 2.33 -3.45 18.41
C LYS A 209 1.31 -4.55 18.12
N LEU A 210 0.46 -4.36 17.11
CA LEU A 210 -0.58 -5.32 16.78
C LEU A 210 0.00 -6.59 16.17
N PHE A 211 0.87 -6.43 15.18
CA PHE A 211 1.31 -7.51 14.31
C PHE A 211 2.68 -8.08 14.68
N LYS A 212 3.50 -7.38 15.46
CA LYS A 212 4.83 -7.81 15.90
C LYS A 212 5.70 -8.24 14.71
N PHE A 213 5.92 -7.33 13.77
CA PHE A 213 6.75 -7.57 12.58
C PHE A 213 8.18 -7.05 12.78
N ASP A 214 9.12 -7.56 11.98
CA ASP A 214 10.44 -6.95 11.84
C ASP A 214 10.34 -5.75 10.87
N LEU A 215 10.68 -4.54 11.32
CA LEU A 215 10.62 -3.30 10.53
C LEU A 215 11.95 -3.02 9.83
N PHE A 216 11.91 -2.69 8.53
CA PHE A 216 13.08 -2.29 7.74
C PHE A 216 12.78 -1.09 6.84
N ASP A 217 13.80 -0.28 6.55
CA ASP A 217 13.76 0.71 5.46
C ASP A 217 14.22 0.09 4.13
N SER A 218 13.57 0.46 3.02
CA SER A 218 13.86 -0.08 1.68
C SER A 218 15.27 0.21 1.14
N SER A 219 15.98 1.16 1.78
CA SER A 219 17.38 1.48 1.50
C SER A 219 18.37 0.65 2.31
N GLU A 220 17.93 -0.04 3.37
CA GLU A 220 18.82 -0.76 4.28
C GLU A 220 19.49 -1.97 3.63
N LYS A 221 20.79 -2.11 3.89
CA LYS A 221 21.57 -3.27 3.46
C LYS A 221 21.09 -4.57 4.11
N GLU A 222 20.49 -4.50 5.30
CA GLU A 222 20.03 -5.66 6.07
C GLU A 222 18.89 -6.43 5.39
N LEU A 223 18.17 -5.80 4.46
CA LEU A 223 17.23 -6.51 3.60
C LEU A 223 17.94 -7.58 2.76
N LYS A 224 19.21 -7.37 2.40
CA LYS A 224 20.02 -8.34 1.65
C LYS A 224 20.26 -9.57 2.53
N GLY A 225 19.68 -10.70 2.16
CA GLY A 225 19.81 -11.98 2.86
C GLY A 225 18.57 -12.42 3.63
N LYS A 226 17.56 -11.55 3.76
CA LYS A 226 16.25 -12.00 4.25
C LYS A 226 15.65 -12.99 3.23
N LYS A 227 14.89 -13.94 3.75
CA LYS A 227 14.06 -14.87 2.96
C LYS A 227 12.62 -14.77 3.46
N ILE A 228 11.70 -14.59 2.53
CA ILE A 228 10.27 -14.47 2.76
C ILE A 228 9.55 -15.36 1.73
N ASP A 229 8.50 -16.04 2.15
CA ASP A 229 7.73 -16.88 1.23
C ASP A 229 6.82 -16.01 0.36
N LEU A 230 6.08 -15.07 0.97
CA LEU A 230 5.15 -14.19 0.28
C LEU A 230 5.36 -12.74 0.70
N PHE A 231 5.43 -11.82 -0.26
CA PHE A 231 5.45 -10.38 0.01
C PHE A 231 4.31 -9.67 -0.72
N GLY A 232 3.71 -8.66 -0.11
CA GLY A 232 2.59 -7.92 -0.69
C GLY A 232 2.84 -6.43 -0.92
N PHE A 233 2.48 -5.95 -2.10
CA PHE A 233 2.24 -4.55 -2.39
C PHE A 233 0.74 -4.32 -2.53
N PHE A 234 0.14 -3.52 -1.65
CA PHE A 234 -1.32 -3.27 -1.63
C PHE A 234 -1.65 -1.81 -1.85
N MET A 235 -1.84 -1.44 -3.13
CA MET A 235 -2.05 -0.06 -3.59
C MET A 235 -0.91 0.88 -3.16
N THR A 236 0.33 0.38 -3.18
CA THR A 236 1.51 1.13 -2.72
C THR A 236 2.63 1.20 -3.75
N LEU A 237 2.69 0.28 -4.72
CA LEU A 237 3.78 0.27 -5.72
C LEU A 237 3.70 1.46 -6.70
N ASP A 238 2.52 2.03 -6.89
CA ASP A 238 2.25 3.29 -7.61
C ASP A 238 2.56 4.55 -6.78
N HIS A 239 2.99 4.37 -5.53
CA HIS A 239 3.34 5.39 -4.55
C HIS A 239 4.80 5.27 -4.08
N CYS A 240 5.70 4.94 -4.99
CA CYS A 240 7.15 4.81 -4.74
C CYS A 240 7.94 5.75 -5.65
N GLU A 241 9.13 6.18 -5.21
CA GLU A 241 10.06 6.93 -6.09
C GLU A 241 10.68 6.03 -7.16
N GLU A 242 11.12 4.83 -6.78
CA GLU A 242 11.78 3.85 -7.67
C GLU A 242 11.06 2.49 -7.64
N PRO A 243 9.80 2.42 -8.13
CA PRO A 243 8.93 1.26 -7.95
C PRO A 243 9.47 -0.04 -8.54
N LEU A 244 10.10 0.00 -9.72
CA LEU A 244 10.66 -1.21 -10.33
C LEU A 244 11.90 -1.71 -9.59
N GLU A 245 12.74 -0.81 -9.09
CA GLU A 245 13.92 -1.19 -8.29
C GLU A 245 13.50 -1.81 -6.97
N LEU A 246 12.50 -1.23 -6.29
CA LEU A 246 11.90 -1.79 -5.08
C LEU A 246 11.31 -3.18 -5.35
N LEU A 247 10.54 -3.34 -6.43
CA LEU A 247 10.01 -4.64 -6.83
C LEU A 247 11.12 -5.66 -7.03
N TYR A 248 12.21 -5.30 -7.71
CA TYR A 248 13.38 -6.18 -7.88
C TYR A 248 14.06 -6.54 -6.55
N LYS A 249 14.22 -5.57 -5.63
CA LYS A 249 14.78 -5.82 -4.29
C LYS A 249 13.92 -6.83 -3.53
N VAL A 250 12.60 -6.65 -3.53
CA VAL A 250 11.65 -7.55 -2.85
C VAL A 250 11.62 -8.95 -3.50
N LEU A 251 11.62 -9.02 -4.83
CA LEU A 251 11.67 -10.28 -5.58
C LEU A 251 12.97 -11.08 -5.36
N LYS A 252 14.07 -10.43 -4.93
CA LYS A 252 15.32 -11.14 -4.57
C LYS A 252 15.22 -11.86 -3.24
N ILE A 253 14.37 -11.39 -2.33
CA ILE A 253 14.21 -11.93 -0.97
C ILE A 253 12.93 -12.75 -0.81
N SER A 254 12.01 -12.68 -1.78
CA SER A 254 10.69 -13.29 -1.71
C SER A 254 10.50 -14.39 -2.74
N LYS A 255 9.92 -15.53 -2.34
CA LYS A 255 9.55 -16.60 -3.29
C LYS A 255 8.40 -16.16 -4.19
N TYR A 256 7.40 -15.50 -3.61
CA TYR A 256 6.27 -14.90 -4.31
C TYR A 256 6.09 -13.44 -3.92
N VAL A 257 5.58 -12.64 -4.85
CA VAL A 257 5.14 -11.26 -4.60
C VAL A 257 3.73 -11.09 -5.13
N ILE A 258 2.77 -10.69 -4.29
CA ILE A 258 1.45 -10.25 -4.74
C ILE A 258 1.47 -8.74 -4.95
N ILE A 259 1.12 -8.31 -6.17
CA ILE A 259 0.96 -6.91 -6.52
C ILE A 259 -0.52 -6.64 -6.67
N HIS A 260 -1.08 -5.83 -5.78
CA HIS A 260 -2.41 -5.24 -5.88
C HIS A 260 -2.26 -3.77 -6.24
N ALA A 261 -2.80 -3.36 -7.39
CA ALA A 261 -2.58 -2.02 -7.94
C ALA A 261 -3.81 -1.45 -8.65
N HIS A 262 -3.88 -0.12 -8.72
CA HIS A 262 -4.85 0.60 -9.55
C HIS A 262 -4.48 0.43 -11.05
N ILE A 263 -5.50 0.22 -11.89
CA ILE A 263 -5.37 0.16 -13.36
C ILE A 263 -6.31 1.12 -14.09
N ASP A 264 -7.06 1.95 -13.36
CA ASP A 264 -7.96 2.93 -13.95
C ASP A 264 -7.16 3.98 -14.76
N PRO A 265 -7.41 4.13 -16.09
CA PRO A 265 -6.76 5.15 -16.90
C PRO A 265 -7.11 6.59 -16.48
N LYS A 266 -8.16 6.80 -15.66
CA LYS A 266 -8.51 8.07 -15.03
C LYS A 266 -7.63 8.39 -13.82
N ILE A 267 -6.30 8.41 -14.06
CA ILE A 267 -5.31 8.82 -13.06
C ILE A 267 -5.65 10.19 -12.44
N THR A 268 -5.66 10.26 -11.11
CA THR A 268 -5.86 11.47 -10.30
C THR A 268 -4.52 12.12 -9.95
N ALA A 269 -4.54 13.40 -9.55
CA ALA A 269 -3.32 14.15 -9.27
C ALA A 269 -2.46 13.58 -8.11
N GLN A 270 -3.03 12.72 -7.25
CA GLN A 270 -2.31 12.05 -6.16
C GLN A 270 -1.28 11.03 -6.67
N HIS A 271 -1.45 10.50 -7.89
CA HIS A 271 -0.56 9.50 -8.47
C HIS A 271 0.34 10.16 -9.53
N SER A 272 1.60 9.76 -9.56
CA SER A 272 2.50 10.15 -10.66
C SER A 272 2.32 9.27 -11.90
N PHE A 273 1.93 8.02 -11.68
CA PHE A 273 1.59 7.03 -12.68
C PHE A 273 0.55 6.04 -12.15
N VAL A 274 -0.06 5.28 -13.06
CA VAL A 274 -0.95 4.16 -12.77
C VAL A 274 -0.56 2.99 -13.66
N PHE A 275 -0.81 1.77 -13.18
CA PHE A 275 -0.61 0.58 -13.98
C PHE A 275 -1.69 0.44 -15.05
N THR A 276 -1.49 -0.50 -15.97
CA THR A 276 -2.52 -0.95 -16.91
C THR A 276 -2.54 -2.48 -16.89
N LYS A 277 -3.60 -3.09 -17.42
CA LYS A 277 -3.67 -4.56 -17.55
C LYS A 277 -2.50 -5.15 -18.35
N GLU A 278 -1.86 -4.35 -19.20
CA GLU A 278 -0.72 -4.77 -20.03
C GLU A 278 0.61 -4.85 -19.25
N VAL A 279 0.69 -4.36 -18.01
CA VAL A 279 1.95 -4.40 -17.23
C VAL A 279 2.47 -5.83 -17.05
N LYS A 280 1.57 -6.82 -16.99
CA LYS A 280 1.93 -8.25 -16.89
C LYS A 280 2.83 -8.74 -18.02
N PHE A 281 2.63 -8.25 -19.23
CA PHE A 281 3.46 -8.60 -20.38
C PHE A 281 4.86 -8.00 -20.27
N PHE A 282 4.96 -6.75 -19.79
CA PHE A 282 6.24 -6.12 -19.51
C PHE A 282 7.01 -6.84 -18.41
N LEU A 283 6.35 -7.19 -17.30
CA LEU A 283 6.96 -7.97 -16.22
C LEU A 283 7.52 -9.31 -16.74
N LYS A 284 6.74 -10.03 -17.55
CA LYS A 284 7.20 -11.29 -18.18
C LYS A 284 8.42 -11.06 -19.07
N LYS A 285 8.42 -10.00 -19.90
CA LYS A 285 9.54 -9.64 -20.78
C LYS A 285 10.85 -9.39 -20.02
N ILE A 286 10.80 -8.87 -18.80
CA ILE A 286 11.98 -8.59 -17.97
C ILE A 286 12.31 -9.71 -16.97
N GLY A 287 11.77 -10.91 -17.18
CA GLY A 287 12.05 -12.10 -16.35
C GLY A 287 11.30 -12.16 -15.03
N ILE A 288 10.22 -11.40 -14.88
CA ILE A 288 9.29 -11.49 -13.74
C ILE A 288 8.05 -12.24 -14.20
N TYR A 289 8.04 -13.54 -13.93
CA TYR A 289 6.90 -14.41 -14.21
C TYR A 289 5.73 -14.01 -13.32
N ASN A 290 4.52 -14.02 -13.89
CA ASN A 290 3.34 -13.60 -13.16
C ASN A 290 2.08 -14.26 -13.71
N THR A 291 1.08 -14.41 -12.84
CA THR A 291 -0.29 -14.80 -13.18
C THR A 291 -1.27 -13.76 -12.64
N ASP A 292 -2.29 -13.45 -13.44
CA ASP A 292 -3.34 -12.48 -13.11
C ASP A 292 -4.50 -13.20 -12.43
N ILE A 293 -4.63 -13.00 -11.12
CA ILE A 293 -5.63 -13.67 -10.28
C ILE A 293 -6.84 -12.76 -10.00
N THR A 294 -6.97 -11.65 -10.71
CA THR A 294 -8.04 -10.66 -10.46
C THR A 294 -9.43 -11.28 -10.59
N GLU A 295 -9.61 -12.18 -11.56
CA GLU A 295 -10.89 -12.82 -11.84
C GLU A 295 -11.32 -13.86 -10.81
N THR A 296 -10.36 -14.45 -10.09
CA THR A 296 -10.60 -15.48 -9.05
C THR A 296 -10.96 -14.89 -7.71
N ILE A 297 -10.77 -13.57 -7.55
CA ILE A 297 -11.09 -12.85 -6.31
C ILE A 297 -12.59 -12.58 -6.27
N VAL A 298 -13.19 -12.67 -5.09
CA VAL A 298 -14.60 -12.33 -4.84
C VAL A 298 -14.67 -11.37 -3.65
N LYS A 299 -14.73 -10.08 -3.95
CA LYS A 299 -14.85 -9.01 -2.94
C LYS A 299 -16.30 -8.81 -2.49
N ASP A 300 -16.48 -8.30 -1.27
CA ASP A 300 -17.78 -7.82 -0.81
C ASP A 300 -18.19 -6.56 -1.60
N PRO A 301 -19.29 -6.58 -2.37
CA PRO A 301 -19.72 -5.45 -3.20
C PRO A 301 -20.15 -4.23 -2.36
N ASN A 302 -20.71 -4.44 -1.17
CA ASN A 302 -21.16 -3.35 -0.28
C ASN A 302 -19.98 -2.53 0.22
N ARG A 303 -18.83 -3.17 0.41
CA ARG A 303 -17.58 -2.53 0.83
C ARG A 303 -16.78 -1.94 -0.32
N ASN A 304 -17.23 -2.16 -1.56
CA ASN A 304 -16.59 -1.61 -2.77
C ASN A 304 -17.35 -0.42 -3.38
N LYS A 305 -18.26 0.21 -2.61
CA LYS A 305 -19.02 1.41 -3.00
C LYS A 305 -19.74 1.27 -4.36
N GLY A 306 -20.19 0.07 -4.69
CA GLY A 306 -20.88 -0.22 -5.96
C GLY A 306 -20.00 -0.18 -7.21
N VAL A 307 -18.68 0.00 -7.08
CA VAL A 307 -17.75 -0.04 -8.21
C VAL A 307 -17.40 -1.49 -8.52
N ASN A 308 -17.29 -1.87 -9.78
CA ASN A 308 -16.71 -3.17 -10.13
C ASN A 308 -15.18 -3.08 -10.00
N TYR A 309 -14.59 -3.72 -8.97
CA TYR A 309 -13.14 -3.65 -8.77
C TYR A 309 -12.35 -4.25 -9.97
N LYS A 310 -12.92 -5.22 -10.70
CA LYS A 310 -12.25 -5.89 -11.83
C LYS A 310 -11.94 -4.97 -13.01
N THR A 311 -12.59 -3.80 -13.08
CA THR A 311 -12.33 -2.79 -14.10
C THR A 311 -11.21 -1.83 -13.69
N ASN A 312 -10.96 -1.66 -12.39
CA ASN A 312 -10.13 -0.58 -11.86
C ASN A 312 -8.93 -1.06 -11.03
N GLU A 313 -8.86 -2.34 -10.71
CA GLU A 313 -7.79 -2.96 -9.95
C GLU A 313 -7.22 -4.20 -10.65
N ILE A 314 -5.99 -4.57 -10.30
CA ILE A 314 -5.37 -5.83 -10.73
C ILE A 314 -4.67 -6.50 -9.55
N TYR A 315 -4.68 -7.83 -9.55
CA TYR A 315 -3.93 -8.68 -8.63
C TYR A 315 -3.00 -9.59 -9.42
N LEU A 316 -1.69 -9.36 -9.30
CA LEU A 316 -0.66 -10.15 -9.98
C LEU A 316 0.17 -10.94 -8.96
N LEU A 317 0.10 -12.25 -9.01
CA LEU A 317 1.02 -13.12 -8.29
C LEU A 317 2.30 -13.30 -9.11
N CYS A 318 3.42 -12.81 -8.60
CA CYS A 318 4.69 -12.71 -9.30
C CYS A 318 5.79 -13.57 -8.67
N SER A 319 6.76 -14.03 -9.48
CA SER A 319 7.98 -14.69 -9.01
C SER A 319 9.13 -14.53 -10.03
N ARG A 320 10.37 -14.65 -9.56
CA ARG A 320 11.54 -14.77 -10.44
C ARG A 320 11.74 -16.19 -10.97
N ILE A 321 11.09 -17.18 -10.36
CA ILE A 321 11.19 -18.59 -10.73
C ILE A 321 9.93 -18.97 -11.50
N LYS A 322 10.07 -19.33 -12.78
CA LYS A 322 8.94 -19.67 -13.65
C LYS A 322 8.05 -20.77 -13.06
N ASN A 323 8.67 -21.85 -12.57
CA ASN A 323 7.97 -23.00 -11.98
C ASN A 323 7.11 -22.64 -10.75
N ASN A 324 7.40 -21.53 -10.06
CA ASN A 324 6.53 -21.05 -8.99
C ASN A 324 5.19 -20.54 -9.52
N ILE A 325 5.14 -20.02 -10.75
CA ILE A 325 3.94 -19.48 -11.37
C ILE A 325 3.22 -20.53 -12.23
N ASP A 326 3.96 -21.29 -13.06
CA ASP A 326 3.36 -22.24 -14.01
C ASP A 326 2.48 -23.31 -13.33
N LYS A 327 2.82 -23.72 -12.11
CA LYS A 327 2.01 -24.67 -11.30
C LYS A 327 0.67 -24.09 -10.79
N HIS A 328 0.45 -22.81 -11.02
CA HIS A 328 -0.74 -22.05 -10.66
C HIS A 328 -1.38 -21.40 -11.89
N ASN A 329 -1.22 -22.00 -13.08
CA ASN A 329 -2.04 -21.64 -14.25
C ASN A 329 -3.49 -21.98 -13.91
N ILE A 330 -4.19 -20.99 -13.36
CA ILE A 330 -5.62 -20.96 -13.05
C ILE A 330 -6.39 -20.63 -14.31
#